data_AF-A0A3D5AGP9-F1
#
_entry.id   AF-A0A3D5AGP9-F1
#
_cell.length_a   1.000
_cell.length_b   1.000
_cell.length_c   1.000
_cell.angle_alpha   90.00
_cell.angle_beta   90.00
_cell.angle_gamma   90.00
#
_symmetry.space_group_name_H-M   'P 1'
#
loop_
_entity.id
_entity.type
_entity.pdbx_description
1 polymer ?
#
loop_
_entity_poly.entity_id
_entity_poly.type
_entity_poly.pdbx_seq_one_letter_code
_entity_poly.pdbx_strand_id
1 'polypeptide(L)'
;KTPEDVIRYRHTTFRNDHLARLGLDAPRTGPPGGPFSYSNTNYVLAGMILEKVTGHSAVYEINKRILWRLGLHHTYFAGSTSHIFGPHSKAYIPWTDGELMDFSVYNMSWGWMVGDVVSTTNDLNRFFRALLTGKVLGAAELAQMQTVVPFDPEQPFFGGYGLGLYTLPLCGDVWGHDGLVFGHATISLHSADGSRQITLAQNMTHYAPPGEPDPIAEATGQLIGDALCEDQTASRQLLQGWRSPLPQRVLTH
;
A
#
# COMPACT_ATOMS: atom_id res chain seq x y z
N LYS A 1 -15.65 -13.46 -7.85
CA LYS A 1 -14.64 -14.54 -7.80
C LYS A 1 -14.81 -15.32 -6.51
N THR A 2 -14.46 -16.61 -6.48
CA THR A 2 -14.58 -17.49 -5.30
C THR A 2 -13.20 -17.82 -4.70
N PRO A 3 -13.10 -18.39 -3.48
CA PRO A 3 -11.84 -18.92 -2.95
C PRO A 3 -11.15 -19.91 -3.90
N GLU A 4 -11.92 -20.70 -4.65
CA GLU A 4 -11.38 -21.61 -5.68
C GLU A 4 -10.72 -20.86 -6.84
N ASP A 5 -11.25 -19.69 -7.23
CA ASP A 5 -10.60 -18.84 -8.24
C ASP A 5 -9.23 -18.36 -7.76
N VAL A 6 -9.07 -18.03 -6.47
CA VAL A 6 -7.78 -17.60 -5.90
C VAL A 6 -6.74 -18.71 -6.06
N ILE A 7 -7.12 -19.96 -5.77
CA ILE A 7 -6.23 -21.12 -5.94
C ILE A 7 -5.96 -21.39 -7.42
N ARG A 8 -7.00 -21.36 -8.25
CA ARG A 8 -6.89 -21.59 -9.70
C ARG A 8 -5.94 -20.60 -10.37
N TYR A 9 -6.03 -19.33 -10.00
CA TYR A 9 -5.23 -18.26 -10.63
C TYR A 9 -3.95 -17.91 -9.87
N ARG A 10 -3.62 -18.62 -8.78
CA ARG A 10 -2.47 -18.35 -7.89
C ARG A 10 -1.14 -18.14 -8.61
N HIS A 11 -0.90 -18.86 -9.70
CA HIS A 11 0.34 -18.78 -10.49
C HIS A 11 0.13 -18.17 -11.88
N THR A 12 -1.05 -17.61 -12.15
CA THR A 12 -1.37 -17.02 -13.45
C THR A 12 -0.62 -15.70 -13.62
N THR A 13 -0.01 -15.52 -14.79
CA THR A 13 0.55 -14.22 -15.18
C THR A 13 -0.52 -13.41 -15.90
N PHE A 14 -0.80 -12.20 -15.41
CA PHE A 14 -1.74 -11.28 -16.00
C PHE A 14 -1.00 -10.22 -16.83
N ARG A 15 -1.59 -9.85 -17.97
CA ARG A 15 -1.08 -8.75 -18.79
C ARG A 15 -1.64 -7.42 -18.28
N ASN A 16 -0.82 -6.38 -18.30
CA ASN A 16 -1.20 -5.04 -17.82
C ASN A 16 -2.41 -4.46 -18.57
N ASP A 17 -2.51 -4.68 -19.88
CA ASP A 17 -3.66 -4.25 -20.69
C ASP A 17 -4.94 -5.00 -20.34
N HIS A 18 -4.83 -6.26 -19.93
CA HIS A 18 -5.97 -7.02 -19.41
C HIS A 18 -6.42 -6.49 -18.04
N LEU A 19 -5.49 -6.21 -17.12
CA LEU A 19 -5.81 -5.61 -15.81
C LEU A 19 -6.51 -4.25 -15.95
N ALA A 20 -6.04 -3.41 -16.88
CA ALA A 20 -6.67 -2.12 -17.16
C ALA A 20 -8.11 -2.31 -17.68
N ARG A 21 -8.33 -3.23 -18.62
CA ARG A 21 -9.66 -3.53 -19.17
C ARG A 21 -10.62 -4.05 -18.11
N LEU A 22 -10.18 -4.96 -17.23
CA LEU A 22 -11.01 -5.45 -16.14
C LEU A 22 -11.60 -4.30 -15.30
N GLY A 23 -10.81 -3.27 -15.02
CA GLY A 23 -11.28 -2.09 -14.31
C GLY A 23 -12.15 -1.15 -15.14
N LEU A 24 -11.83 -0.98 -16.44
CA LEU A 24 -12.55 -0.08 -17.35
C LEU A 24 -13.91 -0.64 -17.80
N ASP A 25 -14.05 -1.96 -17.85
CA ASP A 25 -15.30 -2.66 -18.21
C ASP A 25 -16.28 -2.73 -17.03
N ALA A 26 -15.83 -2.46 -15.81
CA ALA A 26 -16.68 -2.39 -14.63
C ALA A 26 -17.50 -1.09 -14.58
N PRO A 27 -18.69 -1.08 -13.94
CA PRO A 27 -19.44 0.15 -13.71
C PRO A 27 -18.62 1.20 -12.95
N ARG A 28 -18.72 2.45 -13.37
CA ARG A 28 -18.06 3.57 -12.69
C ARG A 28 -18.61 3.74 -11.27
N THR A 29 -17.73 3.98 -10.32
CA THR A 29 -18.10 4.24 -8.92
C THR A 29 -18.57 5.68 -8.67
N GLY A 30 -18.31 6.60 -9.61
CA GLY A 30 -18.75 7.99 -9.55
C GLY A 30 -18.34 8.81 -10.79
N PRO A 31 -18.74 10.09 -10.86
CA PRO A 31 -18.26 11.00 -11.90
C PRO A 31 -16.79 11.38 -11.66
N PRO A 32 -16.05 11.81 -12.71
CA PRO A 32 -14.71 12.38 -12.54
C PRO A 32 -14.72 13.56 -11.56
N GLY A 33 -13.79 13.57 -10.61
CA GLY A 33 -13.72 14.58 -9.55
C GLY A 33 -14.77 14.43 -8.45
N GLY A 34 -15.56 13.34 -8.45
CA GLY A 34 -16.44 12.99 -7.35
C GLY A 34 -15.67 12.59 -6.06
N PRO A 35 -16.40 12.16 -5.02
CA PRO A 35 -15.79 11.71 -3.76
C PRO A 35 -14.70 10.65 -3.94
N PHE A 36 -13.78 10.60 -2.98
CA PHE A 36 -12.67 9.66 -2.99
C PHE A 36 -13.18 8.21 -3.08
N SER A 37 -12.58 7.45 -3.99
CA SER A 37 -12.81 6.01 -4.15
C SER A 37 -11.53 5.37 -4.63
N TYR A 38 -10.91 4.56 -3.77
CA TYR A 38 -9.66 3.88 -4.11
C TYR A 38 -9.88 2.87 -5.24
N SER A 39 -9.00 2.88 -6.23
CA SER A 39 -9.06 1.97 -7.38
C SER A 39 -7.67 1.59 -7.85
N ASN A 40 -7.38 0.29 -7.79
CA ASN A 40 -6.13 -0.29 -8.31
C ASN A 40 -5.93 0.04 -9.81
N THR A 41 -7.03 0.12 -10.57
CA THR A 41 -7.01 0.49 -11.99
C THR A 41 -6.33 1.83 -12.24
N ASN A 42 -6.43 2.79 -11.30
CA ASN A 42 -5.79 4.09 -11.43
C ASN A 42 -4.25 3.96 -11.53
N TYR A 43 -3.67 3.04 -10.75
CA TYR A 43 -2.22 2.82 -10.74
C TYR A 43 -1.73 1.96 -11.90
N VAL A 44 -2.56 1.02 -12.39
CA VAL A 44 -2.30 0.35 -13.67
C VAL A 44 -2.23 1.38 -14.81
N LEU A 45 -3.20 2.30 -14.88
CA LEU A 45 -3.21 3.37 -15.89
C LEU A 45 -2.03 4.33 -15.72
N ALA A 46 -1.67 4.70 -14.48
CA ALA A 46 -0.49 5.53 -14.21
C ALA A 46 0.80 4.87 -14.73
N GLY A 47 0.96 3.56 -14.52
CA GLY A 47 2.06 2.77 -15.10
C GLY A 47 2.09 2.83 -16.62
N MET A 48 0.94 2.64 -17.28
CA MET A 48 0.84 2.70 -18.75
C MET A 48 1.14 4.10 -19.29
N ILE A 49 0.73 5.17 -18.59
CA ILE A 49 1.06 6.55 -18.95
C ILE A 49 2.56 6.79 -18.83
N LEU A 50 3.19 6.32 -17.75
CA LEU A 50 4.64 6.41 -17.54
C LEU A 50 5.39 5.74 -18.70
N GLU A 51 4.99 4.53 -19.09
CA GLU A 51 5.59 3.83 -20.23
C GLU A 51 5.40 4.58 -21.54
N LYS A 52 4.19 5.09 -21.77
CA LYS A 52 3.86 5.82 -23.01
C LYS A 52 4.66 7.12 -23.15
N VAL A 53 4.85 7.85 -22.06
CA VAL A 53 5.53 9.15 -22.05
C VAL A 53 7.05 8.99 -22.11
N THR A 54 7.60 7.96 -21.48
CA THR A 54 9.06 7.77 -21.40
C THR A 54 9.64 6.88 -22.48
N GLY A 55 8.84 5.99 -23.07
CA GLY A 55 9.31 4.95 -24.00
C GLY A 55 10.05 3.80 -23.33
N HIS A 56 10.14 3.76 -22.00
CA HIS A 56 10.72 2.65 -21.24
C HIS A 56 9.67 1.99 -20.34
N SER A 57 9.93 0.77 -19.88
CA SER A 57 9.05 0.12 -18.91
C SER A 57 8.94 0.91 -17.61
N ALA A 58 7.77 0.87 -16.95
CA ALA A 58 7.56 1.57 -15.68
C ALA A 58 8.54 1.09 -14.59
N VAL A 59 8.82 -0.21 -14.55
CA VAL A 59 9.81 -0.82 -13.64
C VAL A 59 11.21 -0.23 -13.87
N TYR A 60 11.62 -0.07 -15.12
CA TYR A 60 12.92 0.54 -15.45
C TYR A 60 13.01 1.98 -14.95
N GLU A 61 11.97 2.79 -15.20
CA GLU A 61 11.95 4.19 -14.75
C GLU A 61 12.00 4.31 -13.23
N ILE A 62 11.26 3.46 -12.50
CA ILE A 62 11.26 3.45 -11.03
C ILE A 62 12.63 2.98 -10.50
N ASN A 63 13.20 1.90 -11.04
CA ASN A 63 14.53 1.41 -10.66
C ASN A 63 15.58 2.51 -10.84
N LYS A 64 15.61 3.13 -12.02
CA LYS A 64 16.59 4.15 -12.38
C LYS A 64 16.43 5.43 -11.58
N ARG A 65 15.20 5.90 -11.38
CA ARG A 65 14.93 7.21 -10.76
C ARG A 65 14.91 7.17 -9.25
N ILE A 66 14.52 6.04 -8.67
CA ILE A 66 14.26 5.91 -7.24
C ILE A 66 15.20 4.85 -6.64
N LEU A 67 15.02 3.57 -6.98
CA LEU A 67 15.66 2.49 -6.21
C LEU A 67 17.19 2.59 -6.23
N TRP A 68 17.80 2.75 -7.40
CA TRP A 68 19.26 2.85 -7.52
C TRP A 68 19.82 4.14 -6.93
N ARG A 69 19.14 5.28 -7.11
CA ARG A 69 19.59 6.57 -6.58
C ARG A 69 19.55 6.60 -5.06
N LEU A 70 18.53 5.96 -4.49
CA LEU A 70 18.37 5.85 -3.05
C LEU A 70 19.06 4.62 -2.48
N GLY A 71 19.78 3.81 -3.27
CA GLY A 71 20.48 2.61 -2.78
C GLY A 71 19.56 1.63 -2.05
N LEU A 72 18.35 1.40 -2.57
CA LEU A 72 17.35 0.49 -2.02
C LEU A 72 17.63 -0.93 -2.53
N HIS A 73 18.67 -1.56 -1.98
CA HIS A 73 19.23 -2.81 -2.50
C HIS A 73 18.35 -4.05 -2.28
N HIS A 74 17.36 -3.96 -1.38
CA HIS A 74 16.42 -5.04 -1.11
C HIS A 74 15.01 -4.74 -1.66
N THR A 75 14.88 -3.70 -2.48
CA THR A 75 13.62 -3.33 -3.12
C THR A 75 13.64 -3.71 -4.59
N TYR A 76 12.61 -4.41 -5.05
CA TYR A 76 12.46 -4.81 -6.45
C TYR A 76 11.00 -5.10 -6.79
N PHE A 77 10.68 -5.13 -8.09
CA PHE A 77 9.37 -5.58 -8.59
C PHE A 77 9.42 -7.07 -8.86
N ALA A 78 8.49 -7.86 -8.31
CA ALA A 78 8.50 -9.30 -8.50
C ALA A 78 8.10 -9.67 -9.95
N GLY A 79 7.23 -8.89 -10.58
CA GLY A 79 6.77 -9.13 -11.94
C GLY A 79 6.04 -10.46 -12.05
N SER A 80 6.51 -11.34 -12.92
CA SER A 80 5.92 -12.67 -13.10
C SER A 80 6.53 -13.76 -12.22
N THR A 81 7.52 -13.45 -11.37
CA THR A 81 8.01 -14.44 -10.40
C THR A 81 6.94 -14.73 -9.36
N SER A 82 6.84 -16.00 -8.95
CA SER A 82 6.01 -16.40 -7.83
C SER A 82 6.78 -16.45 -6.50
N HIS A 83 8.08 -16.13 -6.52
CA HIS A 83 8.96 -16.28 -5.37
C HIS A 83 9.54 -14.95 -4.91
N ILE A 84 9.65 -14.78 -3.59
CA ILE A 84 10.45 -13.72 -2.99
C ILE A 84 11.91 -14.20 -2.92
N PHE A 85 12.85 -13.34 -3.30
CA PHE A 85 14.28 -13.64 -3.30
C PHE A 85 14.91 -13.29 -1.95
N GLY A 86 15.83 -14.13 -1.48
CA GLY A 86 16.53 -13.94 -0.20
C GLY A 86 15.67 -14.31 1.03
N PRO A 87 16.14 -14.02 2.26
CA PRO A 87 15.39 -14.29 3.48
C PRO A 87 14.09 -13.47 3.55
N HIS A 88 12.96 -14.15 3.79
CA HIS A 88 11.64 -13.52 3.91
C HIS A 88 10.73 -14.31 4.85
N SER A 89 9.72 -13.65 5.42
CA SER A 89 8.66 -14.32 6.16
C SER A 89 7.78 -15.13 5.23
N LYS A 90 7.16 -16.19 5.77
CA LYS A 90 6.04 -16.85 5.11
C LYS A 90 4.79 -15.97 5.13
N ALA A 91 3.88 -16.14 4.17
CA ALA A 91 2.62 -15.40 4.11
C ALA A 91 1.43 -16.28 4.50
N TYR A 92 0.55 -15.84 5.41
CA TYR A 92 -0.58 -16.64 5.90
C TYR A 92 -1.94 -15.95 5.77
N ILE A 93 -2.96 -16.73 5.40
CA ILE A 93 -4.35 -16.28 5.39
C ILE A 93 -5.21 -17.33 6.10
N PRO A 94 -6.10 -16.95 7.04
CA PRO A 94 -7.18 -17.83 7.50
C PRO A 94 -8.05 -18.27 6.32
N TRP A 95 -8.10 -19.57 6.06
CA TRP A 95 -8.77 -20.12 4.90
C TRP A 95 -10.19 -20.59 5.22
N THR A 96 -10.91 -21.03 4.19
CA THR A 96 -12.34 -21.40 4.30
C THR A 96 -12.62 -22.61 5.18
N ASP A 97 -11.60 -23.43 5.43
CA ASP A 97 -11.65 -24.60 6.31
C ASP A 97 -11.26 -24.27 7.76
N GLY A 98 -10.94 -23.01 8.06
CA GLY A 98 -10.51 -22.55 9.38
C GLY A 98 -9.01 -22.69 9.64
N GLU A 99 -8.25 -23.29 8.71
CA GLU A 99 -6.80 -23.44 8.82
C GLU A 99 -6.05 -22.28 8.17
N LEU A 100 -4.79 -22.07 8.56
CA LEU A 100 -3.93 -21.08 7.91
C LEU A 100 -3.38 -21.63 6.60
N MET A 101 -3.69 -20.97 5.48
CA MET A 101 -3.11 -21.27 4.19
C MET A 101 -1.83 -20.47 3.94
N ASP A 102 -0.77 -21.17 3.52
CA ASP A 102 0.52 -20.58 3.15
C ASP A 102 0.47 -20.00 1.71
N PHE A 103 0.54 -18.67 1.63
CA PHE A 103 0.65 -17.86 0.41
C PHE A 103 2.08 -17.30 0.21
N SER A 104 3.13 -18.00 0.63
CA SER A 104 4.51 -17.53 0.40
C SER A 104 4.95 -17.60 -1.07
N VAL A 105 4.24 -18.39 -1.88
CA VAL A 105 4.53 -18.58 -3.31
C VAL A 105 3.28 -18.35 -4.14
N TYR A 106 3.21 -17.22 -4.84
CA TYR A 106 2.14 -16.88 -5.78
C TYR A 106 2.58 -15.72 -6.70
N ASN A 107 1.98 -15.62 -7.88
CA ASN A 107 2.36 -14.65 -8.89
C ASN A 107 1.79 -13.26 -8.56
N MET A 108 2.63 -12.23 -8.59
CA MET A 108 2.27 -10.83 -8.25
C MET A 108 1.97 -9.95 -9.47
N SER A 109 1.92 -10.50 -10.68
CA SER A 109 1.64 -9.71 -11.90
C SER A 109 0.28 -9.02 -11.89
N TRP A 110 -0.70 -9.51 -11.10
CA TRP A 110 -1.97 -8.81 -10.88
C TRP A 110 -1.80 -7.53 -10.06
N GLY A 111 -0.73 -7.43 -9.28
CA GLY A 111 -0.33 -6.27 -8.50
C GLY A 111 0.43 -5.23 -9.32
N TRP A 112 1.27 -5.60 -10.29
CA TRP A 112 2.10 -4.69 -11.11
C TRP A 112 2.38 -3.30 -10.48
N MET A 113 2.00 -2.18 -11.10
CA MET A 113 2.21 -0.81 -10.59
C MET A 113 1.28 -0.42 -9.43
N VAL A 114 0.44 -1.34 -8.96
CA VAL A 114 -0.44 -1.19 -7.81
C VAL A 114 0.25 -1.63 -6.51
N GLY A 115 1.03 -2.72 -6.55
CA GLY A 115 1.55 -3.33 -5.31
C GLY A 115 2.51 -4.52 -5.47
N ASP A 116 3.16 -4.69 -6.61
CA ASP A 116 4.12 -5.80 -6.89
C ASP A 116 5.55 -5.52 -6.35
N VAL A 117 5.69 -4.57 -5.45
CA VAL A 117 7.00 -4.23 -4.88
C VAL A 117 7.29 -5.12 -3.68
N VAL A 118 8.41 -5.83 -3.73
CA VAL A 118 9.04 -6.45 -2.56
C VAL A 118 10.05 -5.45 -1.99
N SER A 119 10.09 -5.31 -0.67
CA SER A 119 11.00 -4.40 0.02
C SER A 119 11.30 -4.86 1.44
N THR A 120 12.11 -4.07 2.17
CA THR A 120 12.32 -4.22 3.61
C THR A 120 11.79 -2.99 4.35
N THR A 121 11.55 -3.13 5.65
CA THR A 121 11.18 -1.99 6.52
C THR A 121 12.22 -0.89 6.48
N ASN A 122 13.50 -1.23 6.42
CA ASN A 122 14.59 -0.26 6.30
C ASN A 122 14.57 0.50 4.96
N ASP A 123 14.40 -0.20 3.85
CA ASP A 123 14.38 0.46 2.53
C ASP A 123 13.12 1.33 2.34
N LEU A 124 11.96 0.91 2.88
CA LEU A 124 10.76 1.75 2.93
C LEU A 124 10.96 3.00 3.79
N ASN A 125 11.54 2.87 4.98
CA ASN A 125 11.92 4.00 5.82
C ASN A 125 12.87 4.97 5.11
N ARG A 126 13.82 4.46 4.31
CA ARG A 126 14.75 5.28 3.53
C ARG A 126 14.05 6.00 2.36
N PHE A 127 13.15 5.30 1.67
CA PHE A 127 12.35 5.86 0.59
C PHE A 127 11.49 7.03 1.07
N PHE A 128 10.67 6.80 2.09
CA PHE A 128 9.75 7.84 2.58
C PHE A 128 10.48 9.03 3.18
N ARG A 129 11.60 8.82 3.90
CA ARG A 129 12.47 9.94 4.31
C ARG A 129 12.87 10.80 3.12
N ALA A 130 13.43 10.16 2.10
CA ALA A 130 13.92 10.85 0.92
C ALA A 130 12.80 11.56 0.17
N LEU A 131 11.60 10.96 0.10
CA LEU A 131 10.43 11.57 -0.51
C LEU A 131 10.00 12.84 0.24
N LEU A 132 9.74 12.72 1.54
CA LEU A 132 9.19 13.80 2.36
C LEU A 132 10.18 14.95 2.59
N THR A 133 11.49 14.68 2.55
CA THR A 133 12.51 15.73 2.63
C THR A 133 12.94 16.28 1.26
N GLY A 134 12.16 16.05 0.20
CA GLY A 134 12.39 16.64 -1.12
C GLY A 134 13.61 16.11 -1.89
N LYS A 135 14.10 14.91 -1.59
CA LYS A 135 15.20 14.26 -2.33
C LYS A 135 14.71 13.45 -3.54
N VAL A 136 13.43 13.09 -3.58
CA VAL A 136 12.81 12.38 -4.71
C VAL A 136 12.08 13.34 -5.64
N LEU A 137 11.34 14.29 -5.08
CA LEU A 137 10.55 15.29 -5.79
C LEU A 137 11.01 16.69 -5.40
N GLY A 138 10.87 17.65 -6.32
CA GLY A 138 10.99 19.06 -6.00
C GLY A 138 9.86 19.51 -5.07
N ALA A 139 10.02 20.69 -4.45
CA ALA A 139 9.04 21.19 -3.48
C ALA A 139 7.64 21.38 -4.09
N ALA A 140 7.56 21.82 -5.35
CA ALA A 140 6.30 22.02 -6.04
C ALA A 140 5.56 20.70 -6.31
N GLU A 141 6.27 19.68 -6.80
CA GLU A 141 5.70 18.36 -7.06
C GLU A 141 5.34 17.64 -5.76
N LEU A 142 6.13 17.79 -4.69
CA LEU A 142 5.80 17.24 -3.37
C LEU A 142 4.53 17.91 -2.80
N ALA A 143 4.39 19.23 -2.94
CA ALA A 143 3.17 19.93 -2.53
C ALA A 143 1.94 19.45 -3.32
N GLN A 144 2.09 19.16 -4.62
CA GLN A 144 1.01 18.53 -5.41
C GLN A 144 0.70 17.11 -4.90
N MET A 145 1.72 16.33 -4.58
CA MET A 145 1.56 14.98 -4.02
C MET A 145 0.79 14.99 -2.69
N GLN A 146 0.99 16.04 -1.89
CA GLN A 146 0.37 16.27 -0.58
C GLN A 146 -0.96 17.04 -0.65
N THR A 147 -1.44 17.41 -1.83
CA THR A 147 -2.77 17.98 -1.99
C THR A 147 -3.80 16.84 -1.90
N VAL A 148 -4.46 16.73 -0.75
CA VAL A 148 -5.33 15.59 -0.44
C VAL A 148 -6.82 15.87 -0.68
N VAL A 149 -7.55 14.82 -1.03
CA VAL A 149 -9.01 14.76 -0.87
C VAL A 149 -9.35 13.94 0.38
N PRO A 150 -10.40 14.30 1.14
CA PRO A 150 -10.76 13.54 2.34
C PRO A 150 -11.16 12.11 1.99
N PHE A 151 -10.81 11.16 2.86
CA PHE A 151 -11.23 9.77 2.69
C PHE A 151 -12.76 9.63 2.70
N ASP A 152 -13.40 10.36 3.61
CA ASP A 152 -14.85 10.50 3.73
C ASP A 152 -15.19 12.01 3.77
N PRO A 153 -15.94 12.55 2.80
CA PRO A 153 -16.37 13.95 2.80
C PRO A 153 -17.16 14.35 4.05
N GLU A 154 -17.87 13.41 4.70
CA GLU A 154 -18.64 13.68 5.92
C GLU A 154 -17.74 13.69 7.17
N GLN A 155 -16.53 13.12 7.08
CA GLN A 155 -15.57 13.08 8.17
C GLN A 155 -14.15 13.48 7.70
N PRO A 156 -13.97 14.72 7.20
CA PRO A 156 -12.74 15.16 6.53
C PRO A 156 -11.53 15.23 7.47
N PHE A 157 -11.76 15.19 8.78
CA PHE A 157 -10.74 15.28 9.82
C PHE A 157 -10.08 13.92 10.15
N PHE A 158 -10.45 12.82 9.48
CA PHE A 158 -9.77 11.52 9.64
C PHE A 158 -8.57 11.33 8.71
N GLY A 159 -8.29 12.33 7.86
CA GLY A 159 -7.19 12.30 6.89
C GLY A 159 -7.68 12.28 5.46
N GLY A 160 -6.74 12.07 4.55
CA GLY A 160 -7.04 12.15 3.12
C GLY A 160 -5.96 11.55 2.25
N TYR A 161 -6.30 11.39 0.98
CA TYR A 161 -5.47 10.76 -0.03
C TYR A 161 -5.02 11.79 -1.07
N GLY A 162 -3.71 11.88 -1.29
CA GLY A 162 -3.07 12.68 -2.32
C GLY A 162 -2.68 11.84 -3.54
N LEU A 163 -1.54 12.14 -4.15
CA LEU A 163 -1.06 11.39 -5.31
C LEU A 163 -0.18 10.20 -4.87
N GLY A 164 -0.79 9.06 -4.53
CA GLY A 164 -0.03 7.87 -4.08
C GLY A 164 0.54 7.98 -2.67
N LEU A 165 0.00 8.88 -1.87
CA LEU A 165 0.39 9.15 -0.50
C LEU A 165 -0.86 9.57 0.27
N TYR A 166 -1.07 9.05 1.46
CA TYR A 166 -2.12 9.56 2.34
C TYR A 166 -1.55 10.22 3.59
N THR A 167 -2.40 11.02 4.23
CA THR A 167 -2.14 11.63 5.54
C THR A 167 -3.10 11.13 6.60
N LEU A 168 -2.62 11.01 7.83
CA LEU A 168 -3.42 10.82 9.03
C LEU A 168 -3.08 11.93 10.05
N PRO A 169 -4.07 12.57 10.68
CA PRO A 169 -3.83 13.65 11.62
C PRO A 169 -3.62 13.10 13.03
N LEU A 170 -2.44 12.53 13.30
CA LEU A 170 -2.08 12.01 14.63
C LEU A 170 -1.60 13.16 15.55
N CYS A 171 -0.32 13.17 15.93
CA CYS A 171 0.33 14.26 16.69
C CYS A 171 0.86 15.37 15.77
N GLY A 172 0.06 15.71 14.77
CA GLY A 172 0.49 16.35 13.53
C GLY A 172 0.28 15.41 12.34
N ASP A 173 0.41 15.94 11.12
CA ASP A 173 0.21 15.15 9.91
C ASP A 173 1.34 14.13 9.76
N VAL A 174 0.95 12.85 9.72
CA VAL A 174 1.83 11.76 9.35
C VAL A 174 1.48 11.28 7.95
N TRP A 175 2.51 11.06 7.15
CA TRP A 175 2.39 10.74 5.74
C TRP A 175 2.89 9.33 5.47
N GLY A 176 2.25 8.65 4.53
CA GLY A 176 2.69 7.33 4.16
C GLY A 176 1.73 6.58 3.26
N HIS A 177 1.86 5.26 3.31
CA HIS A 177 0.98 4.34 2.63
C HIS A 177 0.99 2.97 3.33
N ASP A 178 -0.08 2.22 3.16
CA ASP A 178 -0.21 0.84 3.60
C ASP A 178 -0.22 -0.11 2.39
N GLY A 179 -0.13 -1.41 2.64
CA GLY A 179 -0.20 -2.43 1.60
C GLY A 179 -0.86 -3.67 2.14
N LEU A 180 -1.70 -4.29 1.31
CA LEU A 180 -2.31 -5.57 1.61
C LEU A 180 -2.30 -6.46 0.38
N VAL A 181 -1.65 -7.61 0.53
CA VAL A 181 -1.66 -8.70 -0.46
C VAL A 181 -1.92 -10.01 0.25
N PHE A 182 -1.93 -11.12 -0.49
CA PHE A 182 -2.15 -12.44 0.11
C PHE A 182 -1.07 -12.74 1.16
N GLY A 183 -1.50 -12.84 2.42
CA GLY A 183 -0.65 -13.19 3.56
C GLY A 183 0.39 -12.16 3.99
N HIS A 184 0.46 -10.97 3.37
CA HIS A 184 1.31 -9.88 3.83
C HIS A 184 0.53 -8.57 3.94
N ALA A 185 0.67 -7.89 5.09
CA ALA A 185 0.26 -6.51 5.28
C ALA A 185 1.48 -5.65 5.61
N THR A 186 1.47 -4.40 5.16
CA THR A 186 2.52 -3.43 5.46
C THR A 186 1.89 -2.10 5.81
N ILE A 187 2.46 -1.38 6.76
CA ILE A 187 2.10 -0.01 7.10
C ILE A 187 3.39 0.77 7.18
N SER A 188 3.49 1.88 6.47
CA SER A 188 4.63 2.79 6.61
C SER A 188 4.14 4.21 6.78
N LEU A 189 4.46 4.82 7.92
CA LEU A 189 4.02 6.15 8.33
C LEU A 189 5.19 6.96 8.87
N HIS A 190 5.22 8.25 8.54
CA HIS A 190 6.36 9.12 8.79
C HIS A 190 5.88 10.53 9.13
N SER A 191 6.58 11.23 10.03
CA SER A 191 6.35 12.66 10.23
C SER A 191 6.66 13.45 8.95
N ALA A 192 6.05 14.62 8.78
CA ALA A 192 6.24 15.45 7.58
C ALA A 192 7.71 15.83 7.30
N ASP A 193 8.54 15.95 8.34
CA ASP A 193 9.98 16.22 8.24
C ASP A 193 10.85 14.94 8.11
N GLY A 194 10.23 13.76 8.18
CA GLY A 194 10.89 12.46 8.16
C GLY A 194 11.74 12.16 9.39
N SER A 195 11.65 12.94 10.48
CA SER A 195 12.42 12.71 11.70
C SER A 195 11.97 11.46 12.46
N ARG A 196 10.65 11.21 12.49
CA ARG A 196 10.02 10.03 13.09
C ARG A 196 9.41 9.15 12.02
N GLN A 197 9.67 7.85 12.10
CA GLN A 197 9.31 6.90 11.07
C GLN A 197 8.96 5.55 11.68
N ILE A 198 7.95 4.91 11.14
CA ILE A 198 7.63 3.52 11.44
C ILE A 198 7.27 2.79 10.15
N THR A 199 7.82 1.59 10.00
CA THR A 199 7.36 0.61 9.01
C THR A 199 7.12 -0.72 9.70
N LEU A 200 5.91 -1.23 9.58
CA LEU A 200 5.49 -2.53 10.08
C LEU A 200 5.21 -3.46 8.90
N ALA A 201 5.67 -4.70 9.01
CA ALA A 201 5.37 -5.76 8.07
C ALA A 201 4.80 -6.95 8.86
N GLN A 202 3.59 -7.38 8.48
CA GLN A 202 2.89 -8.51 9.06
C GLN A 202 2.79 -9.61 8.01
N ASN A 203 2.92 -10.84 8.47
CA ASN A 203 2.99 -12.02 7.62
C ASN A 203 1.72 -12.89 7.72
N MET A 204 0.64 -12.26 8.20
CA MET A 204 -0.71 -12.79 8.22
C MET A 204 -1.68 -11.65 7.93
N THR A 205 -2.70 -11.92 7.10
CA THR A 205 -3.77 -10.96 6.80
C THR A 205 -5.12 -11.56 7.14
N HIS A 206 -6.14 -10.71 7.29
CA HIS A 206 -7.52 -11.13 7.58
C HIS A 206 -7.66 -11.93 8.90
N TYR A 207 -6.86 -11.59 9.91
CA TYR A 207 -6.86 -12.28 11.22
C TYR A 207 -8.25 -12.34 11.86
N ALA A 208 -8.92 -11.20 11.96
CA ALA A 208 -10.27 -11.09 12.53
C ALA A 208 -11.25 -10.53 11.48
N PRO A 209 -12.50 -11.04 11.44
CA PRO A 209 -13.56 -10.47 10.62
C PRO A 209 -13.76 -8.97 10.91
N PRO A 210 -14.26 -8.20 9.91
CA PRO A 210 -14.67 -6.82 10.16
C PRO A 210 -15.74 -6.76 11.26
N GLY A 211 -15.54 -5.89 12.25
CA GLY A 211 -16.46 -5.71 13.38
C GLY A 211 -16.21 -6.63 14.59
N GLU A 212 -15.29 -7.59 14.48
CA GLU A 212 -14.84 -8.40 15.61
C GLU A 212 -13.59 -7.79 16.30
N PRO A 213 -13.35 -8.13 17.58
CA PRO A 213 -12.13 -7.73 18.28
C PRO A 213 -10.87 -8.17 17.52
N ASP A 214 -9.98 -7.21 17.28
CA ASP A 214 -8.73 -7.44 16.57
C ASP A 214 -7.57 -6.94 17.44
N PRO A 215 -7.09 -7.76 18.40
CA PRO A 215 -5.99 -7.37 19.29
C PRO A 215 -4.69 -7.07 18.53
N ILE A 216 -4.51 -7.62 17.32
CA ILE A 216 -3.34 -7.33 16.50
C ILE A 216 -3.45 -5.91 15.94
N ALA A 217 -4.63 -5.52 15.44
CA ALA A 217 -4.88 -4.16 14.98
C ALA A 217 -4.75 -3.14 16.13
N GLU A 218 -5.28 -3.45 17.32
CA GLU A 218 -5.15 -2.60 18.51
C GLU A 218 -3.68 -2.39 18.90
N ALA A 219 -2.89 -3.48 19.02
CA ALA A 219 -1.48 -3.39 19.34
C ALA A 219 -0.67 -2.66 18.25
N THR A 220 -1.05 -2.85 16.98
CA THR A 220 -0.45 -2.15 15.83
C THR A 220 -0.69 -0.64 15.93
N GLY A 221 -1.93 -0.23 16.22
CA GLY A 221 -2.27 1.16 16.44
C GLY A 221 -1.47 1.79 17.59
N GLN A 222 -1.38 1.10 18.74
CA GLN A 222 -0.57 1.58 19.87
C GLN A 222 0.89 1.78 19.47
N LEU A 223 1.51 0.79 18.82
CA LEU A 223 2.91 0.88 18.39
C LEU A 223 3.16 2.03 17.40
N ILE A 224 2.22 2.30 16.49
CA ILE A 224 2.31 3.45 15.57
C ILE A 224 2.30 4.76 16.37
N GLY A 225 1.39 4.88 17.34
CA GLY A 225 1.31 6.03 18.23
C GLY A 225 2.60 6.24 19.01
N ASP A 226 3.18 5.16 19.53
CA ASP A 226 4.42 5.18 20.31
C ASP A 226 5.63 5.64 19.49
N ALA A 227 5.72 5.20 18.24
CA ALA A 227 6.84 5.55 17.38
C ALA A 227 6.76 6.99 16.87
N LEU A 228 5.56 7.46 16.53
CA LEU A 228 5.38 8.74 15.83
C LEU A 228 5.13 9.92 16.78
N CYS A 229 4.57 9.68 17.96
CA CYS A 229 4.13 10.76 18.85
C CYS A 229 4.95 10.87 20.13
N GLU A 230 5.30 12.11 20.48
CA GLU A 230 5.95 12.43 21.76
C GLU A 230 4.98 12.37 22.93
N ASP A 231 3.77 12.93 22.73
CA ASP A 231 2.64 12.78 23.64
C ASP A 231 1.61 11.85 23.02
N GLN A 232 1.37 10.73 23.69
CA GLN A 232 0.50 9.67 23.21
C GLN A 232 -0.96 9.86 23.56
N THR A 233 -1.29 10.87 24.36
CA THR A 233 -2.67 11.15 24.75
C THR A 233 -3.53 11.47 23.52
N ALA A 234 -2.96 12.18 22.53
CA ALA A 234 -3.63 12.55 21.29
C ALA A 234 -3.76 11.38 20.29
N SER A 235 -2.80 10.44 20.26
CA SER A 235 -2.77 9.36 19.26
C SER A 235 -3.63 8.15 19.66
N ARG A 236 -3.79 7.87 20.97
CA ARG A 236 -4.54 6.71 21.46
C ARG A 236 -5.99 6.66 20.97
N GLN A 237 -6.66 7.81 20.88
CA GLN A 237 -8.07 7.84 20.49
C GLN A 237 -8.25 7.58 18.98
N LEU A 238 -7.34 8.05 18.14
CA LEU A 238 -7.35 7.82 16.69
C LEU A 238 -6.89 6.41 16.31
N LEU A 239 -6.07 5.80 17.16
CA LEU A 239 -5.45 4.51 16.88
C LEU A 239 -6.17 3.33 17.56
N GLN A 240 -7.18 3.59 18.38
CA GLN A 240 -8.00 2.55 19.01
C GLN A 240 -8.81 1.80 17.94
N GLY A 241 -8.54 0.49 17.78
CA GLY A 241 -9.17 -0.32 16.74
C GLY A 241 -8.79 0.10 15.31
N TRP A 242 -7.64 0.77 15.14
CA TRP A 242 -7.19 1.28 13.85
C TRP A 242 -7.12 0.16 12.81
N ARG A 243 -7.76 0.40 11.67
CA ARG A 243 -7.61 -0.39 10.45
C ARG A 243 -7.16 0.57 9.35
N SER A 244 -6.57 0.01 8.29
CA SER A 244 -6.19 0.82 7.13
C SER A 244 -7.37 1.69 6.64
N PRO A 245 -7.13 2.97 6.30
CA PRO A 245 -8.14 3.84 5.73
C PRO A 245 -8.47 3.48 4.27
N LEU A 246 -7.66 2.66 3.61
CA LEU A 246 -7.93 2.19 2.26
C LEU A 246 -8.81 0.94 2.29
N PRO A 247 -9.83 0.82 1.42
CA PRO A 247 -10.61 -0.39 1.30
C PRO A 247 -9.72 -1.54 0.80
N GLN A 248 -9.19 -2.30 1.74
CA GLN A 248 -8.29 -3.42 1.55
C GLN A 248 -9.07 -4.66 1.08
N ARG A 249 -9.57 -4.64 -0.16
CA ARG A 249 -10.31 -5.76 -0.77
C ARG A 249 -9.35 -6.62 -1.60
N VAL A 250 -8.73 -7.64 -0.99
CA VAL A 250 -7.97 -8.65 -1.74
C VAL A 250 -8.89 -9.70 -2.38
N LEU A 251 -10.12 -9.85 -1.86
CA LEU A 251 -11.06 -10.92 -2.22
C LEU A 251 -12.31 -10.48 -2.99
N THR A 252 -12.49 -9.19 -3.31
CA THR A 252 -13.71 -8.72 -4.00
C THR A 252 -13.41 -7.78 -5.15
N HIS A 253 -13.18 -8.37 -6.34
CA HIS A 253 -13.90 -8.16 -7.61
C HIS A 253 -13.40 -9.20 -8.65
#